data_AF-A0A536E943-F1
#
_entry.id   AF-A0A536E943-F1
#
_cell.length_a   1.000
_cell.length_b   1.000
_cell.length_c   1.000
_cell.angle_alpha   90.00
_cell.angle_beta   90.00
_cell.angle_gamma   90.00
#
_symmetry.space_group_name_H-M   'P 1'
#
loop_
_entity.id
_entity.type
_entity.pdbx_description
1 polymer ?
#
loop_
_entity_poly.entity_id
_entity_poly.type
_entity_poly.pdbx_seq_one_letter_code
_entity_poly.pdbx_strand_id
1 'polypeptide(L)'
;IFAAGDVANHLHPLFGRIRVEHYNNAEKQGAAAARSMLGSDSAYGYVHTFWSDQYRHKLEYVGHVRKWDRFVLRGSLRDRKIVGFYLTDGVLRAAVGLDRGGDPELDEHGELAAAGRLIAREARPDPRALADEAIDLEHLQIQ
;
A
#
# COMPACT_ATOMS: atom_id res chain seq x y z
N ILE A 1 2.22 28.39 -7.78
CA ILE A 1 3.45 27.73 -7.25
C ILE A 1 3.04 26.32 -6.87
N PHE A 2 3.82 25.30 -7.24
CA PHE A 2 3.54 23.89 -6.99
C PHE A 2 4.72 23.24 -6.25
N ALA A 3 4.46 22.13 -5.55
CA ALA A 3 5.47 21.32 -4.87
C ALA A 3 5.19 19.82 -5.13
N ALA A 4 6.26 19.01 -5.15
CA ALA A 4 6.19 17.56 -5.35
C ALA A 4 7.37 16.88 -4.63
N GLY A 5 7.20 15.59 -4.30
CA GLY A 5 8.22 14.77 -3.64
C GLY A 5 8.29 14.99 -2.14
N ASP A 6 9.43 14.69 -1.54
CA ASP A 6 9.61 14.58 -0.08
C ASP A 6 9.27 15.86 0.70
N VAL A 7 9.37 17.02 0.04
CA VAL A 7 9.03 18.33 0.62
C VAL A 7 7.51 18.53 0.75
N ALA A 8 6.70 17.80 -0.02
CA ALA A 8 5.27 18.05 -0.14
C ALA A 8 4.46 17.32 0.96
N ASN A 9 3.80 18.12 1.81
CA ASN A 9 2.80 17.64 2.77
C ASN A 9 1.39 17.83 2.17
N HIS A 10 0.84 16.78 1.58
CA HIS A 10 -0.39 16.84 0.79
C HIS A 10 -1.58 16.27 1.56
N LEU A 11 -2.80 16.61 1.12
CA LEU A 11 -4.03 16.01 1.63
C LEU A 11 -4.38 14.80 0.76
N HIS A 12 -4.03 13.60 1.20
CA HIS A 12 -4.37 12.35 0.51
C HIS A 12 -5.85 11.98 0.80
N PRO A 13 -6.63 11.57 -0.21
CA PRO A 13 -8.05 11.24 -0.03
C PRO A 13 -8.28 10.10 0.97
N LEU A 14 -7.38 9.11 1.04
CA LEU A 14 -7.52 7.95 1.94
C LEU A 14 -6.79 8.09 3.28
N PHE A 15 -5.71 8.88 3.33
CA PHE A 15 -4.78 8.87 4.48
C PHE A 15 -4.74 10.21 5.22
N GLY A 16 -5.52 11.18 4.77
CA GLY A 16 -5.49 12.53 5.31
C GLY A 16 -4.18 13.25 4.98
N ARG A 17 -3.78 14.18 5.85
CA ARG A 17 -2.58 15.00 5.62
C ARG A 17 -1.32 14.19 5.88
N ILE A 18 -0.48 14.04 4.86
CA ILE A 18 0.70 13.17 4.88
C ILE A 18 1.85 13.74 4.05
N ARG A 19 3.06 13.47 4.54
CA ARG A 19 4.33 13.65 3.83
C ARG A 19 4.97 12.28 3.66
N VAL A 20 5.43 11.97 2.46
CA VAL A 20 5.95 10.64 2.09
C VAL A 20 7.34 10.82 1.48
N GLU A 21 8.32 10.15 2.08
CA GLU A 21 9.74 10.19 1.69
C GLU A 21 10.10 8.92 0.91
N HIS A 22 9.71 8.87 -0.37
CA HIS A 22 10.01 7.70 -1.17
C HIS A 22 10.03 8.01 -2.67
N TYR A 23 10.88 7.29 -3.41
CA TYR A 23 11.09 7.47 -4.85
C TYR A 23 9.79 7.42 -5.66
N ASN A 24 8.97 6.37 -5.45
CA ASN A 24 7.69 6.22 -6.17
C ASN A 24 6.75 7.41 -5.91
N ASN A 25 6.68 7.88 -4.67
CA ASN A 25 5.88 9.06 -4.35
C ASN A 25 6.41 10.30 -5.09
N ALA A 26 7.73 10.53 -5.11
CA ALA A 26 8.31 11.66 -5.81
C ALA A 26 8.04 11.63 -7.33
N GLU A 27 8.19 10.45 -7.96
CA GLU A 27 7.87 10.25 -9.38
C GLU A 27 6.39 10.58 -9.66
N LYS A 28 5.46 9.93 -8.94
CA LYS A 28 4.03 10.10 -9.19
C LYS A 28 3.53 11.50 -8.84
N GLN A 29 4.06 12.13 -7.78
CA GLN A 29 3.73 13.52 -7.44
C GLN A 29 4.25 14.51 -8.47
N GLY A 30 5.44 14.27 -9.05
CA GLY A 30 5.97 15.11 -10.14
C GLY A 30 5.01 15.15 -11.33
N ALA A 31 4.52 13.98 -11.74
CA ALA A 31 3.51 13.88 -12.79
C ALA A 31 2.18 14.55 -12.40
N ALA A 32 1.75 14.43 -11.14
CA ALA A 32 0.54 15.09 -10.65
C ALA A 32 0.66 16.62 -10.65
N ALA A 33 1.79 17.16 -10.18
CA ALA A 33 2.05 18.60 -10.19
C ALA A 33 2.05 19.16 -11.62
N ALA A 34 2.64 18.44 -12.59
CA ALA A 34 2.60 18.81 -14.00
C ALA A 34 1.16 18.85 -14.55
N ARG A 35 0.32 17.84 -14.25
CA ARG A 35 -1.10 17.86 -14.64
C ARG A 35 -1.85 19.05 -14.03
N SER A 36 -1.59 19.39 -12.78
CA SER A 36 -2.22 20.55 -12.14
C SER A 36 -1.73 21.88 -12.73
N MET A 37 -0.46 21.98 -13.13
CA MET A 37 0.04 23.15 -13.90
C MET A 37 -0.69 23.32 -15.23
N LEU A 38 -1.15 22.21 -15.83
CA LEU A 38 -1.94 22.19 -17.07
C LEU A 38 -3.45 22.33 -16.85
N GLY A 39 -3.91 22.60 -15.62
CA GLY A 39 -5.31 22.90 -15.30
C GLY A 39 -6.15 21.71 -14.84
N SER A 40 -5.56 20.54 -14.59
CA SER A 40 -6.28 19.40 -13.99
C SER A 40 -6.58 19.63 -12.50
N ASP A 41 -7.80 19.30 -12.09
CA ASP A 41 -8.30 19.32 -10.71
C ASP A 41 -8.32 17.93 -10.05
N SER A 42 -7.80 16.91 -10.73
CA SER A 42 -7.77 15.53 -10.23
C SER A 42 -6.97 15.44 -8.93
N ALA A 43 -7.56 14.82 -7.92
CA ALA A 43 -6.87 14.54 -6.66
C ALA A 43 -5.68 13.60 -6.88
N TYR A 44 -4.57 13.87 -6.19
CA TYR A 44 -3.46 12.92 -6.10
C TYR A 44 -3.81 11.83 -5.08
N GLY A 45 -4.43 10.75 -5.56
CA GLY A 45 -4.90 9.60 -4.78
C GLY A 45 -4.03 8.35 -4.90
N TYR A 46 -2.73 8.51 -5.11
CA TYR A 46 -1.80 7.39 -5.25
C TYR A 46 -1.67 6.60 -3.93
N VAL A 47 -2.06 5.33 -3.94
CA VAL A 47 -1.83 4.43 -2.80
C VAL A 47 -0.33 4.17 -2.69
N HIS A 48 0.32 4.86 -1.75
CA HIS A 48 1.77 4.87 -1.64
C HIS A 48 2.38 3.47 -1.52
N THR A 49 3.45 3.24 -2.27
CA THR A 49 4.27 2.04 -2.15
C THR A 49 5.71 2.41 -1.79
N PHE A 50 6.39 1.50 -1.09
CA PHE A 50 7.83 1.58 -0.89
C PHE A 50 8.46 0.19 -0.80
N TRP A 51 9.77 0.14 -0.99
CA TRP A 51 10.56 -1.06 -0.75
C TRP A 51 11.84 -0.74 0.02
N SER A 52 12.43 -1.78 0.58
CA SER A 52 13.76 -1.72 1.19
C SER A 52 14.44 -3.06 1.01
N ASP A 53 15.67 -3.03 0.53
CA ASP A 53 16.55 -4.20 0.51
C ASP A 53 17.41 -4.19 1.78
N GLN A 54 17.23 -5.20 2.63
CA GLN A 54 18.00 -5.37 3.86
C GLN A 54 18.74 -6.70 3.83
N TYR A 55 20.05 -6.63 3.64
CA TYR A 55 20.90 -7.81 3.43
C TYR A 55 20.41 -8.66 2.23
N ARG A 56 19.88 -9.85 2.52
CA ARG A 56 19.33 -10.80 1.54
C ARG A 56 17.80 -10.80 1.49
N HIS A 57 17.17 -9.86 2.21
CA HIS A 57 15.74 -9.82 2.40
C HIS A 57 15.15 -8.60 1.73
N LYS A 58 14.06 -8.81 1.00
CA LYS A 58 13.28 -7.78 0.34
C LYS A 58 12.06 -7.47 1.22
N LEU A 59 11.91 -6.19 1.56
CA LEU A 59 10.73 -5.65 2.23
C LEU A 59 9.97 -4.79 1.23
N GLU A 60 8.69 -5.06 1.07
CA GLU A 60 7.81 -4.32 0.17
C GLU A 60 6.58 -3.87 0.96
N TYR A 61 6.00 -2.73 0.61
CA TYR A 61 4.91 -2.13 1.37
C TYR A 61 3.95 -1.37 0.46
N VAL A 62 2.67 -1.41 0.81
CA VAL A 62 1.60 -0.68 0.14
C VAL A 62 0.61 -0.09 1.16
N GLY A 63 0.15 1.12 0.89
CA GLY A 63 -0.80 1.86 1.74
C GLY A 63 -0.13 2.79 2.72
N HIS A 64 -0.82 3.12 3.81
CA HIS A 64 -0.25 3.87 4.92
C HIS A 64 -1.08 3.71 6.19
N VAL A 65 -0.40 3.47 7.31
CA VAL A 65 -1.05 3.42 8.62
C VAL A 65 -0.07 3.85 9.71
N ARG A 66 -0.55 4.63 10.69
CA ARG A 66 0.23 5.02 11.88
C ARG A 66 -0.16 4.24 13.14
N LYS A 67 -1.41 3.81 13.22
CA LYS A 67 -1.98 3.04 14.32
C LYS A 67 -2.96 2.03 13.73
N TRP A 68 -2.88 0.79 14.19
CA TRP A 68 -3.75 -0.32 13.81
C TRP A 68 -4.23 -1.02 15.08
N ASP A 69 -5.44 -1.57 15.05
CA ASP A 69 -5.99 -2.38 16.14
C ASP A 69 -5.83 -3.89 15.90
N ARG A 70 -5.56 -4.28 14.65
CA ARG A 70 -5.36 -5.67 14.25
C ARG A 70 -4.27 -5.77 13.20
N PHE A 71 -3.44 -6.79 13.37
CA PHE A 71 -2.41 -7.20 12.41
C PHE A 71 -2.62 -8.66 12.07
N VAL A 72 -2.72 -8.98 10.78
CA VAL A 72 -2.95 -10.34 10.28
C VAL A 72 -1.71 -10.80 9.53
N LEU A 73 -1.26 -12.01 9.80
CA LEU A 73 -0.13 -12.62 9.09
C LEU A 73 -0.63 -13.71 8.15
N ARG A 74 -0.08 -13.72 6.94
CA ARG A 74 -0.23 -14.75 5.91
C ARG A 74 1.16 -15.26 5.58
N GLY A 75 1.35 -16.58 5.51
CA GLY A 75 2.66 -17.17 5.26
C GLY A 75 3.39 -17.67 6.51
N SER A 76 4.69 -17.87 6.35
CA SER A 76 5.55 -18.52 7.35
C SER A 76 6.62 -17.56 7.87
N LEU A 77 6.53 -17.24 9.16
CA LEU A 77 7.59 -16.50 9.86
C LEU A 77 8.90 -17.30 9.94
N ARG A 78 8.80 -18.63 10.06
CA ARG A 78 9.97 -19.53 10.09
C ARG A 78 10.76 -19.43 8.79
N ASP A 79 10.06 -19.37 7.66
CA ASP A 79 10.68 -19.31 6.34
C ASP A 79 10.97 -17.88 5.89
N ARG A 80 10.54 -16.88 6.69
CA ARG A 80 10.60 -15.44 6.38
C ARG A 80 9.92 -15.10 5.05
N LYS A 81 8.79 -15.73 4.78
CA LYS A 81 7.96 -15.49 3.61
C LYS A 81 6.56 -15.14 4.07
N ILE A 82 6.32 -13.86 4.31
CA ILE A 82 5.06 -13.38 4.88
C ILE A 82 4.49 -12.18 4.13
N VAL A 83 3.17 -12.06 4.21
CA VAL A 83 2.47 -10.79 4.04
C VAL A 83 1.78 -10.45 5.37
N GLY A 84 2.02 -9.25 5.87
CA GLY A 84 1.37 -8.69 7.04
C GLY A 84 0.36 -7.62 6.64
N PHE A 85 -0.86 -7.69 7.18
CA PHE A 85 -1.94 -6.76 6.88
C PHE A 85 -2.30 -5.94 8.11
N TYR A 86 -2.36 -4.62 7.96
CA TYR A 86 -2.70 -3.68 9.03
C TYR A 86 -4.15 -3.22 8.88
N LEU A 87 -4.96 -3.46 9.91
CA LEU A 87 -6.37 -3.07 9.93
C LEU A 87 -6.65 -2.03 11.03
N THR A 88 -7.58 -1.12 10.72
CA THR A 88 -8.16 -0.17 11.65
C THR A 88 -9.67 -0.19 11.50
N ASP A 89 -10.40 -0.52 12.55
CA ASP A 89 -11.85 -0.71 12.57
C ASP A 89 -12.33 -1.67 11.46
N GLY A 90 -11.54 -2.71 11.21
CA GLY A 90 -11.78 -3.71 10.15
C GLY A 90 -11.43 -3.26 8.73
N VAL A 91 -11.04 -2.00 8.50
CA VAL A 91 -10.60 -1.51 7.19
C VAL A 91 -9.12 -1.84 6.97
N LEU A 92 -8.76 -2.43 5.83
CA LEU A 92 -7.37 -2.64 5.45
C LEU A 92 -6.72 -1.30 5.09
N ARG A 93 -5.69 -0.90 5.85
CA ARG A 93 -5.00 0.40 5.68
C ARG A 93 -3.63 0.29 5.03
N ALA A 94 -2.95 -0.84 5.25
CA ALA A 94 -1.65 -1.11 4.65
C ALA A 94 -1.34 -2.61 4.65
N ALA A 95 -0.36 -3.01 3.83
CA ALA A 95 0.24 -4.33 3.87
C ALA A 95 1.76 -4.26 3.70
N VAL A 96 2.47 -5.23 4.28
CA VAL A 96 3.93 -5.38 4.20
C VAL A 96 4.28 -6.80 3.78
N GLY A 97 5.19 -6.95 2.82
CA GLY A 97 5.78 -8.21 2.40
C GLY A 97 7.20 -8.37 2.92
N LEU A 98 7.57 -9.57 3.34
CA LEU A 98 8.95 -9.99 3.56
C LEU A 98 9.21 -11.22 2.70
N ASP A 99 10.07 -11.07 1.68
CA ASP A 99 10.38 -12.08 0.65
C ASP A 99 9.14 -12.77 0.04
N ARG A 100 8.00 -12.07 0.05
CA ARG A 100 6.69 -12.55 -0.41
C ARG A 100 5.80 -11.35 -0.72
N GLY A 101 4.91 -11.55 -1.69
CA GLY A 101 3.85 -10.62 -2.03
C GLY A 101 4.10 -9.83 -3.32
N GLY A 102 5.36 -9.70 -3.73
CA GLY A 102 5.75 -9.07 -4.99
C GLY A 102 5.72 -7.54 -4.93
N ASP A 103 6.41 -6.91 -5.87
CA ASP A 103 6.43 -5.45 -5.95
C ASP A 103 5.03 -4.95 -6.35
N PRO A 104 4.36 -4.13 -5.53
CA PRO A 104 3.00 -3.68 -5.84
C PRO A 104 2.86 -2.81 -7.10
N GLU A 105 3.95 -2.22 -7.62
CA GLU A 105 3.96 -1.47 -8.88
C GLU A 105 4.27 -2.35 -10.09
N LEU A 106 5.06 -3.41 -9.92
CA LEU A 106 5.60 -4.20 -11.05
C LEU A 106 4.94 -5.57 -11.18
N ASP A 107 4.52 -6.17 -10.07
CA ASP A 107 3.88 -7.49 -10.04
C ASP A 107 2.36 -7.34 -9.87
N GLU A 108 1.64 -7.06 -10.97
CA GLU A 108 0.20 -6.77 -10.98
C GLU A 108 -0.66 -7.84 -10.27
N HIS A 109 -0.22 -9.10 -10.37
CA HIS A 109 -0.88 -10.26 -9.76
C HIS A 109 -0.29 -10.66 -8.39
N GLY A 110 0.60 -9.84 -7.83
CA GLY A 110 1.18 -10.04 -6.51
C GLY A 110 0.17 -9.80 -5.38
N GLU A 111 0.40 -10.45 -4.24
CA GLU A 111 -0.43 -10.28 -3.04
C GLU A 111 -0.41 -8.81 -2.54
N LEU A 112 0.69 -8.08 -2.72
CA LEU A 112 0.74 -6.66 -2.35
C LEU A 112 0.02 -5.77 -3.37
N ALA A 113 0.05 -6.10 -4.67
CA ALA A 113 -0.79 -5.39 -5.65
C ALA A 113 -2.29 -5.61 -5.36
N ALA A 114 -2.69 -6.84 -5.02
CA ALA A 114 -4.04 -7.15 -4.57
C ALA A 114 -4.42 -6.36 -3.29
N ALA A 115 -3.52 -6.32 -2.30
CA ALA A 115 -3.73 -5.52 -1.09
C ALA A 115 -3.88 -4.02 -1.41
N GLY A 116 -3.09 -3.48 -2.34
CA GLY A 116 -3.22 -2.10 -2.81
C GLY A 116 -4.60 -1.78 -3.37
N ARG A 117 -5.18 -2.70 -4.16
CA ARG A 117 -6.54 -2.58 -4.69
C ARG A 117 -7.61 -2.63 -3.59
N LEU A 118 -7.41 -3.47 -2.58
CA LEU A 118 -8.30 -3.53 -1.40
C LEU A 118 -8.23 -2.23 -0.59
N ILE A 119 -7.03 -1.70 -0.36
CA ILE A 119 -6.80 -0.43 0.35
C ILE A 119 -7.45 0.74 -0.40
N ALA A 120 -7.31 0.79 -1.73
CA ALA A 120 -7.90 1.83 -2.57
C ALA A 120 -9.44 1.90 -2.46
N ARG A 121 -10.08 0.79 -2.09
CA ARG A 121 -11.54 0.65 -1.94
C ARG A 121 -12.00 0.74 -0.48
N GLU A 122 -11.09 1.03 0.46
CA GLU A 122 -11.34 0.97 1.91
C GLU A 122 -12.00 -0.34 2.34
N ALA A 123 -11.55 -1.46 1.75
CA ALA A 123 -12.12 -2.77 1.95
C ALA A 123 -12.09 -3.21 3.42
N ARG A 124 -13.13 -3.96 3.83
CA ARG A 124 -13.26 -4.58 5.15
C ARG A 124 -13.19 -6.12 5.05
N PRO A 125 -12.04 -6.70 4.67
CA PRO A 125 -11.93 -8.15 4.49
C PRO A 125 -12.03 -8.91 5.81
N ASP A 126 -12.52 -10.16 5.75
CA ASP A 126 -12.42 -11.08 6.88
C ASP A 126 -10.93 -11.37 7.18
N PRO A 127 -10.45 -11.08 8.42
CA PRO A 127 -9.09 -11.41 8.83
C PRO A 127 -8.70 -12.87 8.64
N ARG A 128 -9.63 -13.81 8.73
CA ARG A 128 -9.36 -15.23 8.49
C ARG A 128 -9.04 -15.48 7.01
N ALA A 129 -9.78 -14.82 6.12
CA ALA A 129 -9.56 -14.96 4.70
C ALA A 129 -8.24 -14.31 4.24
N LEU A 130 -7.83 -13.20 4.87
CA LEU A 130 -6.50 -12.63 4.66
C LEU A 130 -5.37 -13.60 5.03
N ALA A 131 -5.51 -14.33 6.14
CA ALA A 131 -4.50 -15.26 6.63
C ALA A 131 -4.42 -16.57 5.82
N ASP A 132 -5.51 -16.99 5.18
CA ASP A 132 -5.62 -18.28 4.51
C ASP A 132 -4.93 -18.31 3.14
N GLU A 133 -3.78 -18.97 3.06
CA GLU A 133 -2.97 -19.09 1.84
C GLU A 133 -3.69 -19.76 0.65
N ALA A 134 -4.76 -20.51 0.89
CA ALA A 134 -5.56 -21.11 -0.17
C ALA A 134 -6.50 -20.11 -0.88
N ILE A 135 -6.73 -18.94 -0.27
CA ILE A 135 -7.57 -17.88 -0.84
C ILE A 135 -6.71 -16.93 -1.66
N ASP A 136 -7.11 -16.73 -2.91
CA ASP A 136 -6.54 -15.69 -3.76
C ASP A 136 -7.07 -14.31 -3.34
N LEU A 137 -6.14 -13.42 -3.00
CA LEU A 137 -6.47 -12.05 -2.57
C LEU A 137 -7.06 -11.21 -3.70
N GLU A 138 -6.81 -11.54 -4.97
CA GLU A 138 -7.44 -10.84 -6.10
C GLU A 138 -8.95 -11.03 -6.15
N HIS A 139 -9.41 -12.20 -5.70
CA HIS A 139 -10.80 -12.63 -5.74
C HIS A 139 -11.49 -12.56 -4.37
N LEU A 140 -10.85 -11.91 -3.40
CA LEU A 140 -11.38 -11.78 -2.06
C LEU A 140 -12.70 -11.01 -2.08
N GLN A 141 -13.78 -11.67 -1.66
CA GLN A 141 -15.08 -11.03 -1.52
C GLN A 141 -15.06 -10.07 -0.33
N ILE A 142 -15.56 -8.85 -0.55
CA ILE A 142 -15.58 -7.77 0.45
C ILE A 142 -17.06 -7.52 0.78
N GLN A 143 -17.37 -7.33 2.07
CA GLN A 143 -18.69 -6.90 2.54
C GLN A 143 -18.87 -5.39 2.44
#